data_AF-A0A5C9EPS3-F1
#
_entry.id   AF-A0A5C9EPS3-F1
#
_cell.length_a   1.000
_cell.length_b   1.000
_cell.length_c   1.000
_cell.angle_alpha   90.00
_cell.angle_beta   90.00
_cell.angle_gamma   90.00
#
_symmetry.space_group_name_H-M   'P 1'
#
loop_
_entity.id
_entity.type
_entity.pdbx_description
1 polymer ?
#
loop_
_entity_poly.entity_id
_entity_poly.type
_entity_poly.pdbx_seq_one_letter_code
_entity_poly.pdbx_strand_id
1 'polypeptide(L)'
;MSSILSKIKNYFRYLLSSLREIIKGGILFLLAISGVFSAVIFRSLDFNGVIISIISICVEFFAMVICYFTFRAYLQQRDSNGAEIQKKQKELK
;
A
#
# COMPACT_ATOMS: atom_id res chain seq x y z
N MET A 1 -8.58 36.69 -9.84
CA MET A 1 -7.49 35.69 -10.02
C MET A 1 -7.24 34.77 -8.82
N SER A 2 -7.67 35.08 -7.58
CA SER A 2 -7.43 34.20 -6.41
C SER A 2 -8.23 32.88 -6.42
N SER A 3 -9.35 32.81 -7.15
CA SER A 3 -10.25 31.65 -7.19
C SER A 3 -9.74 30.49 -8.09
N ILE A 4 -8.83 30.78 -9.03
CA ILE A 4 -8.28 29.77 -9.96
C ILE A 4 -7.09 29.05 -9.32
N LEU A 5 -6.21 29.81 -8.65
CA LEU A 5 -5.08 29.27 -7.87
C LEU A 5 -5.54 28.36 -6.73
N SER A 6 -6.64 28.70 -6.04
CA SER A 6 -7.21 27.84 -5.00
C SER A 6 -7.80 26.54 -5.55
N LYS A 7 -8.46 26.60 -6.71
CA LYS A 7 -8.96 25.39 -7.42
C LYS A 7 -7.82 24.49 -7.86
N ILE A 8 -6.78 25.03 -8.51
CA ILE A 8 -5.59 24.27 -8.94
C ILE A 8 -4.90 23.61 -7.74
N LYS A 9 -4.74 24.35 -6.63
CA LYS A 9 -4.14 23.80 -5.40
C LYS A 9 -4.97 22.65 -4.82
N ASN A 10 -6.31 22.74 -4.89
CA ASN A 10 -7.19 21.65 -4.47
C ASN A 10 -7.09 20.43 -5.39
N TYR A 11 -7.04 20.63 -6.72
CA TYR A 11 -6.81 19.53 -7.66
C TYR A 11 -5.46 18.84 -7.42
N PHE A 12 -4.39 19.63 -7.20
CA PHE A 12 -3.07 19.09 -6.90
C PHE A 12 -3.07 18.28 -5.61
N ARG A 13 -3.77 18.76 -4.57
CA ARG A 13 -3.91 18.04 -3.30
C ARG A 13 -4.70 16.74 -3.47
N TYR A 14 -5.73 16.73 -4.33
CA TYR A 14 -6.49 15.54 -4.68
C TYR A 14 -5.64 14.51 -5.44
N LEU A 15 -4.91 14.96 -6.47
CA LEU A 15 -3.96 14.15 -7.23
C LEU A 15 -2.88 13.55 -6.32
N LEU A 16 -2.33 14.33 -5.39
CA LEU A 16 -1.34 13.85 -4.43
C LEU A 16 -1.91 12.78 -3.50
N SER A 17 -3.17 12.93 -3.10
CA SER A 17 -3.87 11.94 -2.27
C SER A 17 -4.09 10.62 -3.02
N SER A 18 -4.57 10.67 -4.27
CA SER A 18 -4.73 9.48 -5.10
C SER A 18 -3.40 8.82 -5.47
N LEU A 19 -2.33 9.61 -5.70
CA LEU A 19 -0.97 9.10 -5.88
C LEU A 19 -0.51 8.27 -4.69
N ARG A 20 -0.81 8.72 -3.46
CA ARG A 20 -0.46 7.97 -2.24
C ARG A 20 -1.18 6.62 -2.17
N GLU A 21 -2.42 6.52 -2.63
CA GLU A 21 -3.15 5.24 -2.72
C GLU A 21 -2.59 4.34 -3.83
N ILE A 22 -2.25 4.90 -4.99
CA ILE A 22 -1.61 4.18 -6.09
C ILE A 22 -0.26 3.62 -5.66
N ILE A 23 0.55 4.39 -4.92
CA ILE A 23 1.84 3.93 -4.39
C ILE A 23 1.63 2.77 -3.41
N LYS A 24 0.63 2.85 -2.53
CA LYS A 24 0.30 1.73 -1.62
C LYS A 24 -0.09 0.46 -2.40
N GLY A 25 -0.90 0.59 -3.45
CA GLY A 25 -1.25 -0.52 -4.33
C GLY A 25 -0.04 -1.09 -5.07
N GLY A 26 0.85 -0.22 -5.57
CA GLY A 26 2.10 -0.61 -6.21
C GLY A 26 3.03 -1.39 -5.28
N ILE A 27 3.13 -0.98 -4.02
CA ILE A 27 3.88 -1.72 -3.00
C ILE A 27 3.30 -3.11 -2.79
N LEU A 28 1.97 -3.25 -2.67
CA LEU A 28 1.32 -4.56 -2.52
C LEU A 28 1.57 -5.46 -3.73
N PHE A 29 1.52 -4.90 -4.94
CA PHE A 29 1.81 -5.62 -6.16
C PHE A 29 3.27 -6.12 -6.21
N LEU A 30 4.23 -5.25 -5.91
CA LEU A 30 5.64 -5.60 -5.81
C LEU A 30 5.88 -6.69 -4.75
N LEU A 31 5.18 -6.60 -3.62
CA LEU A 31 5.27 -7.57 -2.55
C LEU A 31 4.72 -8.94 -3.00
N ALA A 32 3.63 -8.97 -3.76
CA ALA A 32 3.04 -10.20 -4.29
C ALA A 32 3.96 -10.91 -5.31
N ILE A 33 4.68 -10.17 -6.14
CA ILE A 33 5.64 -10.74 -7.11
C ILE A 33 7.05 -10.96 -6.55
N SER A 34 7.31 -10.52 -5.30
CA SER A 34 8.65 -10.53 -4.70
C SER A 34 9.25 -11.93 -4.58
N GLY A 35 8.42 -12.95 -4.31
CA GLY A 35 8.85 -14.35 -4.26
C GLY A 35 9.42 -14.82 -5.60
N VAL A 36 8.72 -14.55 -6.70
CA VAL A 36 9.16 -14.88 -8.06
C VAL A 36 10.44 -14.10 -8.41
N PHE A 37 10.48 -12.81 -8.09
CA PHE A 37 11.64 -11.97 -8.37
C PHE A 37 12.88 -12.45 -7.61
N SER A 38 12.72 -12.84 -6.34
CA SER A 38 13.80 -13.42 -5.54
C SER A 38 14.32 -14.72 -6.15
N ALA A 39 13.42 -15.63 -6.56
CA ALA A 39 13.80 -16.90 -7.15
C ALA A 39 14.58 -16.73 -8.46
N VAL A 40 14.20 -15.78 -9.32
CA VAL A 40 14.90 -15.46 -10.57
C VAL A 40 16.30 -14.91 -10.31
N ILE A 41 16.45 -14.02 -9.32
CA ILE A 41 17.76 -13.45 -8.96
C ILE A 41 18.68 -14.54 -8.42
N PHE A 42 18.23 -15.34 -7.46
CA PHE A 42 19.07 -16.38 -6.87
C PHE A 42 19.41 -17.48 -7.88
N ARG A 43 18.52 -17.78 -8.82
CA ARG A 43 18.82 -18.72 -9.90
C ARG A 43 19.88 -18.20 -10.86
N SER A 44 19.89 -16.89 -11.13
CA SER A 44 20.93 -16.24 -11.95
C SER A 44 22.31 -16.24 -11.27
N LEU A 45 22.36 -16.48 -9.95
CA LEU A 45 23.59 -16.57 -9.16
C LEU A 45 24.04 -18.02 -8.90
N ASP A 46 23.48 -18.99 -9.65
CA ASP A 46 23.81 -20.43 -9.54
C ASP A 46 23.59 -21.05 -8.14
N PHE A 47 22.70 -20.48 -7.32
CA PHE A 47 22.33 -21.11 -6.05
C PHE A 47 21.50 -22.38 -6.25
N ASN A 48 21.68 -23.34 -5.34
CA ASN A 48 20.90 -24.58 -5.31
C ASN A 48 19.40 -24.28 -5.07
N GLY A 49 18.51 -24.99 -5.78
CA GLY A 49 17.06 -24.82 -5.69
C GLY A 49 16.49 -24.95 -4.27
N VAL A 50 17.15 -25.73 -3.39
CA VAL A 50 16.77 -25.84 -1.98
C VAL A 50 16.99 -24.52 -1.24
N ILE A 51 18.14 -23.86 -1.45
CA ILE A 51 18.46 -22.58 -0.82
C ILE A 51 17.50 -21.50 -1.32
N ILE A 52 17.22 -21.50 -2.63
CA ILE A 52 16.25 -20.59 -3.23
C ILE A 52 14.88 -20.75 -2.57
N SER A 53 14.41 -21.99 -2.42
CA SER A 53 13.11 -22.29 -1.81
C SER A 53 13.03 -21.81 -0.37
N ILE A 54 14.06 -22.06 0.44
CA ILE A 54 14.10 -21.60 1.84
C ILE A 54 14.04 -20.07 1.91
N ILE A 55 14.85 -19.38 1.10
CA ILE A 55 14.87 -17.92 1.08
C ILE A 55 13.52 -17.36 0.60
N SER A 56 12.93 -17.92 -0.46
CA SER A 56 11.63 -17.49 -0.97
C SER A 56 10.52 -17.67 0.06
N ILE A 57 10.50 -18.77 0.82
CA ILE A 57 9.56 -18.98 1.93
C ILE A 57 9.72 -17.89 3.00
N CYS A 58 10.97 -17.56 3.37
CA CYS A 58 11.22 -16.48 4.32
C CYS A 58 10.71 -15.14 3.79
N VAL A 59 10.98 -14.81 2.53
CA VAL A 59 10.52 -13.57 1.88
C VAL A 59 8.99 -13.51 1.86
N GLU A 60 8.30 -14.60 1.52
CA GLU A 60 6.84 -14.67 1.52
C GLU A 60 6.24 -14.54 2.92
N PHE A 61 6.91 -15.10 3.93
CA PHE A 61 6.50 -14.91 5.32
C PHE A 61 6.55 -13.44 5.72
N PHE A 62 7.65 -12.73 5.42
CA PHE A 62 7.74 -11.29 5.66
C PHE A 62 6.72 -10.48 4.86
N ALA A 63 6.50 -10.85 3.59
CA ALA A 63 5.49 -10.24 2.74
C ALA A 63 4.10 -10.36 3.36
N MET A 64 3.73 -11.54 3.88
CA MET A 64 2.46 -11.76 4.57
C MET A 64 2.32 -10.86 5.80
N VAL A 65 3.36 -10.77 6.62
CA VAL A 65 3.35 -9.92 7.83
C VAL A 65 3.13 -8.45 7.46
N ILE A 66 3.87 -7.94 6.47
CA ILE A 66 3.72 -6.55 5.99
C ILE A 66 2.33 -6.32 5.40
N CYS A 67 1.81 -7.28 4.62
CA CYS A 67 0.49 -7.22 4.03
C CYS A 67 -0.60 -7.15 5.12
N TYR A 68 -0.47 -7.97 6.17
CA TYR A 68 -1.37 -7.96 7.32
C TYR A 68 -1.39 -6.60 8.03
N PHE A 69 -0.22 -6.02 8.32
CA PHE A 69 -0.16 -4.69 8.95
C PHE A 69 -0.73 -3.59 8.05
N THR A 70 -0.43 -3.65 6.75
CA THR A 70 -0.94 -2.69 5.77
C THR A 70 -2.46 -2.76 5.68
N PHE A 71 -3.01 -3.97 5.62
CA PHE A 71 -4.45 -4.21 5.58
C PHE A 71 -5.14 -3.77 6.88
N ARG A 72 -4.56 -4.08 8.04
CA ARG A 72 -5.06 -3.65 9.34
C ARG A 72 -5.06 -2.13 9.47
N ALA A 73 -3.99 -1.46 9.05
CA ALA A 73 -3.92 -0.01 9.05
C ALA A 73 -4.97 0.61 8.11
N TYR A 74 -5.22 0.00 6.95
CA TYR A 74 -6.26 0.44 6.03
C TYR A 74 -7.67 0.32 6.65
N LEU A 75 -7.97 -0.82 7.29
CA LEU A 75 -9.25 -1.02 7.99
C LEU A 75 -9.45 -0.02 9.14
N GLN A 76 -8.42 0.20 9.96
CA GLN A 76 -8.49 1.14 11.08
C GLN A 76 -8.68 2.59 10.61
N GLN A 77 -8.08 2.96 9.48
CA GLN A 77 -8.28 4.28 8.86
C GLN A 77 -9.71 4.46 8.33
N ARG A 78 -10.35 3.38 7.86
CA ARG A 78 -11.74 3.37 7.40
C ARG A 78 -12.73 3.55 8.55
N ASP A 79 -12.50 2.90 9.69
CA ASP A 79 -13.32 3.05 10.90
C ASP A 79 -13.22 4.45 11.50
N SER A 80 -12.01 5.03 11.58
CA SER A 80 -11.83 6.40 12.06
C SER A 80 -12.50 7.44 11.16
N ASN A 81 -12.40 7.30 9.83
CA ASN A 81 -13.09 8.20 8.90
C ASN A 81 -14.61 8.00 8.93
N GLY A 82 -15.10 6.77 9.11
CA GLY A 82 -16.53 6.48 9.26
C GLY A 82 -17.15 7.08 10.53
N ALA A 83 -16.39 7.13 11.62
CA ALA A 83 -16.81 7.77 12.87
C ALA A 83 -16.84 9.31 12.78
N GLU A 84 -15.90 9.92 12.05
CA GLU A 84 -15.84 11.37 11.87
C GLU A 84 -16.96 11.89 10.94
N ILE A 85 -17.29 11.14 9.88
CA ILE A 85 -18.40 11.45 8.96
C ILE A 85 -19.76 11.35 9.67
N GLN A 86 -19.93 10.38 10.58
CA GLN A 86 -21.16 10.25 11.38
C GLN A 86 -21.30 11.34 12.44
N LYS A 87 -20.21 11.81 13.06
CA LYS A 87 -20.24 12.95 13.99
C LYS A 87 -20.66 14.25 13.29
N LYS A 88 -20.08 14.56 12.13
CA LYS A 88 -20.46 15.76 11.36
C LYS A 88 -21.92 15.76 10.90
N GLN A 89 -22.51 14.60 10.60
CA GLN A 89 -23.95 14.54 10.27
C GLN A 89 -24.88 14.70 11.49
N LYS A 90 -24.40 14.38 12.70
CA LYS A 90 -25.17 14.60 13.94
C LYS A 90 -25.11 16.04 14.43
N GLU A 91 -24.07 16.81 14.11
CA GLU A 91 -23.94 18.23 14.46
C GLU A 91 -24.64 19.17 13.46
N LEU A 92 -25.05 18.66 12.30
CA LEU A 92 -25.79 19.38 11.25
C LEU A 92 -27.32 19.13 11.27
N LYS A 93 -27.80 18.30 12.22
CA LYS A 93 -29.22 18.12 12.54
C LYS A 93 -29.54 18.80 13.87
#